data_AF-A0A2R6QTH2-F1
#
_entry.id   AF-A0A2R6QTH2-F1
#
_cell.length_a   1.000
_cell.length_b   1.000
_cell.length_c   1.000
_cell.angle_alpha   90.00
_cell.angle_beta   90.00
_cell.angle_gamma   90.00
#
_symmetry.space_group_name_H-M   'P 1'
#
loop_
_entity.id
_entity.type
_entity.pdbx_description
1 polymer ?
#
loop_
_entity_poly.entity_id
_entity_poly.type
_entity_poly.pdbx_seq_one_letter_code
_entity_poly.pdbx_strand_id
1 'polypeptide(L)'
;MPNLPESLFVEPTVAGPGPSASPMPMGLNSASVNQLILLLHEPQHREDALYFLNKRKGTTNDLALSLWNSFNTVYILLQEVISCYKLLTPSKLTTTNSTHVCNALALLQCVAAHPETKKPFINGKFP
;
A
#
# COMPACT_ATOMS: atom_id res chain seq x y z
N MET A 1 49.99 -4.55 30.00
CA MET A 1 48.55 -4.23 29.90
C MET A 1 48.44 -2.71 29.88
N PRO A 2 48.47 -2.06 28.70
CA PRO A 2 48.43 -0.62 28.62
C PRO A 2 47.02 -0.08 28.91
N ASN A 3 46.99 0.97 29.73
CA ASN A 3 45.81 1.69 30.19
C ASN A 3 45.00 2.26 29.02
N LEU A 4 43.68 2.04 29.06
CA LEU A 4 42.70 2.57 28.12
C LEU A 4 42.21 3.95 28.64
N PRO A 5 42.18 5.02 27.82
CA PRO A 5 41.65 6.31 28.24
C PRO A 5 40.11 6.30 28.32
N GLU A 6 39.57 6.73 29.46
CA GLU A 6 38.15 7.01 29.71
C GLU A 6 37.67 8.25 28.95
N SER A 7 37.48 8.13 27.64
CA SER A 7 36.88 9.21 26.85
C SER A 7 35.99 8.67 25.73
N LEU A 8 35.10 7.73 26.07
CA LEU A 8 34.04 7.25 25.17
C LEU A 8 32.62 7.45 25.71
N PHE A 9 32.44 8.10 26.86
CA PHE A 9 31.14 8.62 27.27
C PHE A 9 30.94 10.04 26.72
N VAL A 10 30.64 10.10 25.43
CA VAL A 10 29.88 11.21 24.87
C VAL A 10 28.58 10.60 24.37
N GLU A 11 27.53 10.68 25.18
CA GLU A 11 26.16 10.48 24.73
C GLU A 11 25.85 11.51 23.64
N PRO A 12 25.61 11.11 22.39
CA PRO A 12 24.89 11.96 21.48
C PRO A 12 23.41 11.85 21.84
N THR A 13 22.89 12.81 22.61
CA THR A 13 21.50 13.24 22.41
C THR A 13 21.43 13.85 21.01
N VAL A 14 21.32 12.97 20.01
CA VAL A 14 20.74 13.32 18.73
C VAL A 14 19.30 12.86 18.83
N ALA A 15 18.43 13.80 19.18
CA ALA A 15 17.04 13.73 18.78
C ALA A 15 17.05 13.64 17.26
N GLY A 16 17.07 12.40 16.75
CA GLY A 16 16.89 12.17 15.33
C GLY A 16 15.54 12.74 14.94
N PRO A 17 15.43 13.44 13.80
CA PRO A 17 14.11 13.66 13.24
C PRO A 17 13.52 12.27 13.03
N GLY A 18 12.46 11.95 13.79
CA GLY A 18 11.59 10.82 13.46
C GLY A 18 11.21 10.93 11.98
N PRO A 19 10.81 9.81 11.34
CA PRO A 19 10.49 9.83 9.92
C PRO A 19 9.54 10.99 9.69
N SER A 20 10.02 11.98 8.94
CA SER A 20 9.26 13.17 8.60
C SER A 20 8.05 12.60 7.87
N ALA A 21 6.93 12.54 8.58
CA ALA A 21 5.65 12.25 7.97
C ALA A 21 5.46 13.38 6.98
N SER A 22 5.80 13.10 5.72
CA SER A 22 5.47 13.97 4.60
C SER A 22 4.04 14.44 4.84
N PRO A 23 3.77 15.76 4.84
CA PRO A 23 2.44 16.24 5.11
C PRO A 23 1.51 15.52 4.14
N MET A 24 0.58 14.73 4.68
CA MET A 24 -0.41 14.02 3.87
C MET A 24 -1.00 15.06 2.91
N PRO A 25 -1.09 14.78 1.60
CA PRO A 25 -1.74 15.71 0.70
C PRO A 25 -3.15 15.98 1.25
N MET A 26 -3.40 17.22 1.67
CA MET A 26 -4.67 17.63 2.25
C MET A 26 -5.81 17.18 1.33
N GLY A 27 -6.75 16.40 1.87
CA GLY A 27 -8.02 16.11 1.18
C GLY A 27 -8.11 14.79 0.41
N LEU A 28 -7.45 13.70 0.84
CA LEU A 28 -7.64 12.37 0.24
C LEU A 28 -9.11 11.91 0.19
N ASN A 29 -9.92 12.30 1.18
CA ASN A 29 -11.33 11.98 1.22
C ASN A 29 -12.09 12.56 0.00
N SER A 30 -11.70 13.76 -0.45
CA SER A 30 -12.25 14.45 -1.63
C SER A 30 -11.46 14.21 -2.92
N ALA A 31 -10.31 13.51 -2.87
CA ALA A 31 -9.51 13.24 -4.06
C ALA A 31 -10.30 12.44 -5.09
N SER A 32 -10.06 12.62 -6.38
CA SER A 32 -10.65 11.78 -7.43
C SER A 32 -10.09 10.34 -7.40
N VAL A 33 -10.76 9.39 -8.05
CA VAL A 33 -10.22 8.01 -8.21
C VAL A 33 -8.86 8.01 -8.90
N ASN A 34 -8.69 8.82 -9.95
CA ASN A 34 -7.42 8.93 -10.67
C ASN A 34 -6.29 9.44 -9.79
N GLN A 35 -6.55 10.44 -8.93
CA GLN A 35 -5.55 10.92 -7.97
C GLN A 35 -5.17 9.83 -6.96
N LEU A 36 -6.14 9.08 -6.45
CA LEU A 36 -5.85 7.95 -5.56
C LEU A 36 -5.05 6.85 -6.26
N ILE A 37 -5.34 6.56 -7.53
CA ILE A 37 -4.57 5.61 -8.33
C ILE A 37 -3.12 6.09 -8.48
N LEU A 38 -2.90 7.37 -8.78
CA LEU A 38 -1.53 7.93 -8.84
C LEU A 38 -0.80 7.76 -7.50
N LEU A 39 -1.50 7.97 -6.38
CA LEU A 39 -0.92 7.79 -5.05
C LEU A 39 -0.61 6.32 -4.71
N LEU A 40 -1.18 5.32 -5.38
CA LEU A 40 -0.76 3.93 -5.23
C LEU A 40 0.71 3.72 -5.67
N HIS A 41 1.20 4.53 -6.60
CA HIS A 41 2.59 4.44 -7.06
C HIS A 41 3.57 4.95 -5.99
N GLU A 42 3.12 5.81 -5.08
CA GLU A 42 3.92 6.39 -4.02
C GLU A 42 3.87 5.52 -2.75
N PRO A 43 4.96 4.80 -2.38
CA PRO A 43 4.93 3.86 -1.26
C PRO A 43 4.46 4.48 0.06
N GLN A 44 4.79 5.75 0.29
CA GLN A 44 4.42 6.52 1.48
C GLN A 44 2.93 6.86 1.58
N HIS A 45 2.18 6.83 0.47
CA HIS A 45 0.74 7.14 0.43
C HIS A 45 -0.12 5.93 0.06
N ARG A 46 0.52 4.79 -0.24
CA ARG A 46 -0.15 3.62 -0.83
C ARG A 46 -1.20 3.03 0.11
N GLU A 47 -0.91 2.93 1.39
CA GLU A 47 -1.84 2.38 2.39
C GLU A 47 -3.13 3.20 2.45
N ASP A 48 -3.02 4.54 2.52
CA ASP A 48 -4.16 5.44 2.51
C ASP A 48 -4.94 5.36 1.18
N ALA A 49 -4.22 5.35 0.06
CA ALA A 49 -4.82 5.26 -1.27
C ALA A 49 -5.64 3.97 -1.41
N LEU A 50 -5.12 2.82 -0.96
CA LEU A 50 -5.85 1.54 -0.95
C LEU A 50 -7.12 1.62 -0.11
N TYR A 51 -7.04 2.20 1.09
CA TYR A 51 -8.19 2.38 1.97
C TYR A 51 -9.30 3.22 1.30
N PHE A 52 -8.95 4.39 0.76
CA PHE A 52 -9.94 5.28 0.12
C PHE A 52 -10.51 4.71 -1.18
N LEU A 53 -9.71 3.97 -1.97
CA LEU A 53 -10.21 3.27 -3.15
C LEU A 53 -11.19 2.15 -2.76
N ASN A 54 -10.85 1.34 -1.75
CA ASN A 54 -11.73 0.25 -1.30
C ASN A 54 -13.07 0.80 -0.78
N LYS A 55 -13.05 1.94 -0.07
CA LYS A 55 -14.27 2.63 0.37
C LYS A 55 -15.18 3.05 -0.80
N ARG A 56 -14.62 3.29 -1.99
CA ARG A 56 -15.36 3.77 -3.19
C ARG A 56 -15.84 2.66 -4.13
N LYS A 57 -15.29 1.45 -3.99
CA LYS A 57 -16.10 0.22 -3.93
C LYS A 57 -17.42 0.23 -4.71
N GLY A 58 -18.47 0.52 -3.94
CA GLY A 58 -19.86 0.46 -4.39
C GLY A 58 -20.46 1.80 -4.81
N THR A 59 -19.70 2.89 -4.77
CA THR A 59 -20.19 4.23 -5.16
C THR A 59 -19.73 4.65 -6.55
N THR A 60 -18.66 4.06 -7.08
CA THR A 60 -18.10 4.41 -8.38
C THR A 60 -18.32 3.28 -9.37
N ASN A 61 -19.23 3.50 -10.34
CA ASN A 61 -19.61 2.49 -11.34
C ASN A 61 -18.41 1.89 -12.09
N ASP A 62 -17.40 2.70 -12.40
CA ASP A 62 -16.27 2.28 -13.25
C ASP A 62 -14.93 2.16 -12.50
N LEU A 63 -14.96 1.89 -11.20
CA LEU A 63 -13.72 1.74 -10.43
C LEU A 63 -12.88 0.58 -10.95
N ALA A 64 -13.50 -0.56 -11.24
CA ALA A 64 -12.81 -1.74 -11.76
C ALA A 64 -12.09 -1.46 -13.09
N LEU A 65 -12.75 -0.77 -14.01
CA LEU A 65 -12.15 -0.34 -15.29
C LEU A 65 -11.01 0.65 -15.07
N SER A 66 -11.19 1.62 -14.17
CA SER A 66 -10.17 2.61 -13.83
C SER A 66 -8.90 1.94 -13.29
N LEU A 67 -9.05 0.97 -12.39
CA LEU A 67 -7.93 0.20 -11.84
C LEU A 67 -7.26 -0.67 -12.91
N TRP A 68 -8.05 -1.35 -13.75
CA TRP A 68 -7.53 -2.26 -14.78
C TRP A 68 -6.78 -1.54 -15.89
N ASN A 69 -7.31 -0.41 -16.37
CA ASN A 69 -6.74 0.34 -17.51
C ASN A 69 -5.60 1.29 -17.10
N SER A 70 -5.38 1.49 -15.80
CA SER A 70 -4.29 2.32 -15.30
C SER A 70 -2.96 1.55 -15.30
N PHE A 71 -1.91 2.21 -15.77
CA PHE A 71 -0.59 1.61 -15.90
C PHE A 71 -0.08 1.09 -14.55
N ASN A 72 0.34 -0.18 -14.51
CA ASN A 72 0.97 -0.82 -13.35
C ASN A 72 0.09 -0.94 -12.08
N THR A 73 -1.16 -0.49 -12.09
CA THR A 73 -2.03 -0.51 -10.92
C THR A 73 -2.28 -1.93 -10.42
N VAL A 74 -2.71 -2.85 -11.29
CA VAL A 74 -2.96 -4.26 -10.91
C VAL A 74 -1.68 -4.94 -10.40
N TYR A 75 -0.52 -4.63 -10.99
CA TYR A 75 0.77 -5.12 -10.52
C TYR A 75 1.10 -4.62 -9.10
N ILE A 76 0.87 -3.34 -8.81
CA ILE A 76 1.06 -2.78 -7.46
C ILE A 76 0.15 -3.51 -6.45
N LEU A 77 -1.13 -3.74 -6.79
CA LEU A 77 -2.05 -4.48 -5.92
C LEU A 77 -1.52 -5.90 -5.62
N LEU A 78 -0.97 -6.59 -6.61
CA LEU A 78 -0.37 -7.92 -6.43
C LEU A 78 0.91 -7.86 -5.58
N GLN A 79 1.74 -6.83 -5.75
CA GLN A 79 2.93 -6.65 -4.91
C GLN A 79 2.54 -6.49 -3.43
N GLU A 80 1.45 -5.80 -3.12
CA GLU A 80 0.94 -5.69 -1.75
C GLU A 80 0.54 -7.06 -1.18
N VAL A 81 -0.14 -7.89 -1.96
CA VAL A 81 -0.48 -9.27 -1.55
C VAL A 81 0.79 -10.11 -1.34
N ILE A 82 1.75 -10.01 -2.26
CA ILE A 82 3.02 -10.77 -2.18
C ILE A 82 3.85 -10.33 -0.97
N SER A 83 3.83 -9.04 -0.63
CA SER A 83 4.58 -8.49 0.51
C SER A 83 4.20 -9.16 1.84
N CYS A 84 2.93 -9.59 1.97
CA CYS A 84 2.40 -10.27 3.13
C CYS A 84 3.12 -11.58 3.43
N TYR A 85 3.60 -12.31 2.42
CA TYR A 85 4.28 -13.61 2.63
C TYR A 85 5.53 -13.48 3.52
N LYS A 86 6.24 -12.34 3.46
CA LYS A 86 7.40 -12.07 4.33
C LYS A 86 7.03 -11.96 5.81
N LEU A 87 5.76 -11.67 6.09
CA LEU A 87 5.21 -11.52 7.44
C LEU A 87 4.58 -12.82 7.95
N LEU A 88 4.33 -13.80 7.07
CA LEU A 88 3.80 -15.10 7.47
C LEU A 88 4.90 -15.99 8.08
N THR A 89 6.15 -15.82 7.65
CA THR A 89 7.29 -16.61 8.15
C THR A 89 8.51 -15.72 8.44
N PRO A 90 8.91 -15.55 9.72
CA PRO A 90 8.20 -15.96 10.93
C PRO A 90 6.89 -15.17 11.10
N SER A 91 5.91 -15.71 11.83
CA SER A 91 4.59 -15.12 11.99
C SER A 91 4.64 -13.75 12.71
N LYS A 92 4.73 -12.70 11.92
CA LYS A 92 4.82 -11.28 12.31
C LYS A 92 3.63 -10.47 11.78
N LEU A 93 2.59 -11.16 11.30
CA LEU A 93 1.39 -10.52 10.78
C LEU A 93 0.66 -9.76 11.89
N THR A 94 0.48 -8.46 11.72
CA THR A 94 -0.27 -7.59 12.63
C THR A 94 -1.66 -7.30 12.03
N THR A 95 -2.60 -6.88 12.86
CA THR A 95 -3.94 -6.45 12.40
C THR A 95 -3.86 -5.34 11.35
N THR A 96 -2.94 -4.38 11.53
CA THR A 96 -2.70 -3.30 10.57
C THR A 96 -2.24 -3.85 9.22
N ASN A 97 -1.21 -4.70 9.20
CA ASN A 97 -0.70 -5.31 7.97
C ASN A 97 -1.75 -6.17 7.27
N SER A 98 -2.56 -6.93 8.03
CA SER A 98 -3.66 -7.70 7.44
C SER A 98 -4.74 -6.81 6.84
N THR A 99 -5.08 -5.69 7.49
CA THR A 99 -6.09 -4.74 6.99
C THR A 99 -5.62 -4.08 5.69
N HIS A 100 -4.36 -3.67 5.64
CA HIS A 100 -3.72 -3.12 4.46
C HIS A 100 -3.80 -4.08 3.26
N VAL A 101 -3.37 -5.33 3.45
CA VAL A 101 -3.42 -6.36 2.38
C VAL A 101 -4.85 -6.73 2.00
N CYS A 102 -5.78 -6.77 2.96
CA CYS A 102 -7.21 -6.99 2.68
C CYS A 102 -7.82 -5.89 1.80
N ASN A 103 -7.41 -4.63 1.95
CA ASN A 103 -7.84 -3.56 1.05
C ASN A 103 -7.38 -3.81 -0.39
N ALA A 104 -6.12 -4.25 -0.59
CA ALA A 104 -5.62 -4.62 -1.91
C ALA A 104 -6.38 -5.83 -2.50
N LEU A 105 -6.63 -6.87 -1.70
CA LEU A 105 -7.41 -8.04 -2.12
C LEU A 105 -8.84 -7.66 -2.52
N ALA A 106 -9.50 -6.77 -1.76
CA ALA A 106 -10.85 -6.32 -2.08
C ALA A 106 -10.92 -5.57 -3.42
N LEU A 107 -9.87 -4.82 -3.78
CA LEU A 107 -9.75 -4.15 -5.07
C LEU A 107 -9.48 -5.14 -6.21
N LEU A 108 -8.62 -6.15 -6.00
CA LEU A 108 -8.42 -7.23 -6.97
C LEU A 108 -9.73 -8.01 -7.21
N GLN A 109 -10.48 -8.30 -6.15
CA GLN A 109 -11.81 -8.91 -6.26
C GLN A 109 -12.80 -8.03 -7.02
N CYS A 110 -12.74 -6.70 -6.84
CA CYS A 110 -13.55 -5.75 -7.61
C CYS A 110 -13.26 -5.85 -9.11
N VAL A 111 -11.98 -5.87 -9.49
CA VAL A 111 -11.54 -6.05 -10.87
C VAL A 111 -11.95 -7.42 -11.42
N ALA A 112 -11.81 -8.50 -10.64
CA ALA A 112 -12.16 -9.86 -11.06
C ALA A 112 -13.68 -10.07 -11.22
N ALA A 113 -14.51 -9.30 -10.50
CA ALA A 113 -15.96 -9.40 -10.54
C ALA A 113 -16.60 -8.59 -11.69
N HIS A 114 -15.92 -7.59 -12.23
CA HIS A 114 -16.49 -6.70 -13.24
C HIS A 114 -16.54 -7.37 -14.63
N PRO A 115 -17.67 -7.29 -15.37
CA PRO A 115 -17.89 -8.06 -16.60
C PRO A 115 -16.81 -7.88 -17.67
N GLU A 116 -16.31 -6.66 -17.84
CA GLU A 116 -15.34 -6.33 -18.89
C GLU A 116 -13.89 -6.71 -18.53
N THR A 117 -13.55 -6.72 -17.24
CA THR A 117 -12.19 -6.99 -16.77
C THR A 117 -12.02 -8.43 -16.30
N LYS A 118 -13.11 -9.15 -16.01
CA LYS A 118 -13.08 -10.55 -15.56
C LYS A 118 -12.34 -11.48 -16.52
N LYS A 119 -12.69 -11.45 -17.81
CA LYS A 119 -12.06 -12.33 -18.82
C LYS A 119 -10.55 -12.08 -18.96
N PRO A 120 -10.08 -10.84 -19.15
CA PRO A 120 -8.64 -10.60 -19.24
C PRO A 120 -7.91 -10.81 -17.89
N PHE A 121 -8.58 -10.60 -16.75
CA PHE A 121 -8.03 -10.96 -15.43
C PHE A 121 -7.75 -12.47 -15.32
N ILE A 122 -8.72 -13.31 -15.68
CA ILE A 122 -8.55 -14.78 -15.69
C ILE A 122 -7.45 -15.21 -16.67
N ASN A 123 -7.43 -14.62 -17.87
CA ASN A 123 -6.42 -14.93 -18.88
C ASN A 123 -5.00 -14.53 -18.46
N GLY A 124 -4.87 -13.47 -17.65
CA GLY A 124 -3.61 -13.03 -17.06
C GLY A 124 -3.05 -14.00 -16.00
N LYS A 125 -3.80 -15.06 -15.64
CA LYS A 125 -3.44 -16.02 -14.59
C LYS A 125 -3.15 -15.34 -13.25
N PHE A 126 -3.85 -14.25 -12.96
CA PHE A 126 -3.78 -13.63 -11.65
C PHE A 126 -4.36 -14.60 -10.61
N PRO A 127 -3.66 -14.81 -9.48
CA PRO A 127 -4.09 -15.73 -8.43
C PRO A 127 -5.38 -15.29 -7.74
#